data_AF-A0A8K0SCI0-F1
#
_entry.id   AF-A0A8K0SCI0-F1
#
_cell.length_a   1.000
_cell.length_b   1.000
_cell.length_c   1.000
_cell.angle_alpha   90.00
_cell.angle_beta   90.00
_cell.angle_gamma   90.00
#
_symmetry.space_group_name_H-M   'P 1'
#
loop_
_entity.id
_entity.type
_entity.pdbx_description
1 polymer ?
#
loop_
_entity_poly.entity_id
_entity_poly.type
_entity_poly.pdbx_seq_one_letter_code
_entity_poly.pdbx_strand_id
1 'polypeptide(L)'
;HMVPFADQLRANMDAAAAANGKTYYLSATPQCPYPDIINHPMLNGTTPFDFIMVQFYNNYCGVSSYVEREVLQKNFSFETWDTWARTKSKNRNVKVLLGIPGNEGAGAGYVAGTALLSPLSFSEQYKSFGGVMIWDMSQVYTNPGFLPTVALCLGRYPDVTAIGRPNKGSGDC
;
A
#
# COMPACT_ATOMS: atom_id res chain seq x y z
N HIS A 1 -5.79 23.90 3.37
CA HIS A 1 -4.84 24.53 2.42
C HIS A 1 -3.84 23.56 1.80
N MET A 2 -4.11 22.24 1.74
CA MET A 2 -3.11 21.28 1.25
C MET A 2 -2.98 21.21 -0.27
N VAL A 3 -4.06 21.43 -1.03
CA VAL A 3 -4.03 21.37 -2.50
C VAL A 3 -3.04 22.38 -3.10
N PRO A 4 -3.10 23.70 -2.80
CA PRO A 4 -2.13 24.65 -3.35
C PRO A 4 -0.68 24.34 -2.95
N PHE A 5 -0.47 23.84 -1.74
CA PHE A 5 0.86 23.43 -1.27
C PHE A 5 1.40 22.27 -2.09
N ALA A 6 0.61 21.20 -2.26
CA ALA A 6 1.05 20.00 -2.98
C ALA A 6 1.29 20.29 -4.46
N ASP A 7 0.46 21.12 -5.08
CA ASP A 7 0.62 21.51 -6.49
C ASP A 7 1.87 22.38 -6.69
N GLN A 8 2.14 23.33 -5.78
CA GLN A 8 3.38 24.12 -5.81
C GLN A 8 4.62 23.24 -5.55
N LEU A 9 4.52 22.29 -4.63
CA LEU A 9 5.60 21.35 -4.35
C LEU A 9 5.92 20.49 -5.57
N ARG A 10 4.91 19.98 -6.28
CA ARG A 10 5.10 19.27 -7.55
C ARG A 10 5.80 20.15 -8.59
N ALA A 11 5.33 21.39 -8.79
CA ALA A 11 5.95 22.29 -9.75
C ALA A 11 7.46 22.52 -9.46
N ASN A 12 7.81 22.66 -8.17
CA ASN A 12 9.20 22.80 -7.75
C ASN A 12 10.01 21.52 -7.97
N MET A 13 9.42 20.35 -7.70
CA MET A 13 10.03 19.04 -7.96
C MET A 13 10.33 18.85 -9.45
N ASP A 14 9.39 19.21 -10.33
CA ASP A 14 9.55 19.06 -11.78
C ASP A 14 10.63 20.01 -12.32
N ALA A 15 10.66 21.26 -11.84
CA ALA A 15 11.70 22.22 -12.17
C ALA A 15 13.09 21.74 -11.68
N ALA A 16 13.17 21.19 -10.48
CA ALA A 16 14.41 20.65 -9.94
C ALA A 16 14.89 19.43 -10.74
N ALA A 17 13.98 18.51 -11.08
CA ALA A 17 14.29 17.34 -11.90
C ALA A 17 14.84 17.74 -13.27
N ALA A 18 14.24 18.74 -13.92
CA ALA A 18 14.73 19.27 -15.20
C ALA A 18 16.12 19.91 -15.07
N ALA A 19 16.42 20.56 -13.94
CA ALA A 19 17.69 21.25 -13.74
C ALA A 19 18.85 20.33 -13.34
N ASN A 20 18.58 19.27 -12.56
CA ASN A 20 19.63 18.44 -11.96
C ASN A 20 19.55 16.94 -12.30
N GLY A 21 18.55 16.52 -13.08
CA GLY A 21 18.36 15.13 -13.50
C GLY A 21 17.93 14.17 -12.39
N LYS A 22 17.61 14.65 -11.18
CA LYS A 22 17.16 13.81 -10.06
C LYS A 22 15.66 13.55 -10.16
N THR A 23 15.25 12.37 -9.72
CA THR A 23 13.83 12.02 -9.57
C THR A 23 13.34 12.40 -8.19
N TYR A 24 12.16 13.03 -8.14
CA TYR A 24 11.47 13.39 -6.92
C TYR A 24 10.10 12.70 -6.89
N TYR A 25 9.65 12.31 -5.70
CA TYR A 25 8.38 11.64 -5.51
C TYR A 25 7.48 12.44 -4.57
N LEU A 26 6.19 12.50 -4.91
CA LEU A 26 5.13 13.03 -4.07
C LEU A 26 4.14 11.92 -3.75
N SER A 27 3.85 11.75 -2.47
CA SER A 27 2.90 10.76 -1.97
C SER A 27 1.92 11.33 -0.96
N ALA A 28 0.83 10.61 -0.75
CA ALA A 28 -0.14 10.86 0.33
C ALA A 28 -0.47 9.55 1.05
N THR A 29 -0.99 9.64 2.26
CA THR A 29 -1.29 8.49 3.12
C THR A 29 -2.76 8.48 3.59
N PRO A 30 -3.74 8.35 2.67
CA PRO A 30 -5.15 8.28 3.05
C PRO A 30 -5.45 7.04 3.90
N GLN A 31 -6.55 7.05 4.64
CA GLN A 31 -7.12 5.85 5.25
C GLN A 31 -7.96 5.06 4.23
N CYS A 32 -8.24 3.79 4.50
CA CYS A 32 -8.99 2.96 3.54
C CYS A 32 -10.45 3.37 3.24
N PRO A 33 -11.20 4.08 4.12
CA PRO A 33 -12.54 4.54 3.77
C PRO A 33 -12.47 5.50 2.59
N TYR A 34 -13.27 5.25 1.56
CA TYR A 34 -13.28 6.06 0.35
C TYR A 34 -14.61 6.80 0.18
N PRO A 35 -14.59 8.13 -0.07
CA PRO A 35 -13.40 8.99 -0.17
C PRO A 35 -12.77 9.27 1.20
N ASP A 36 -11.43 9.35 1.26
CA ASP A 36 -10.71 9.74 2.48
C ASP A 36 -10.99 11.21 2.82
N ILE A 37 -11.56 11.50 3.99
CA ILE A 37 -12.05 12.84 4.34
C ILE A 37 -10.94 13.91 4.27
N ILE A 38 -9.72 13.58 4.70
CA ILE A 38 -8.64 14.55 4.86
C ILE A 38 -7.91 14.81 3.54
N ASN A 39 -7.64 13.76 2.77
CA ASN A 39 -6.87 13.82 1.53
C ASN A 39 -7.76 13.97 0.29
N HIS A 40 -9.08 13.77 0.40
CA HIS A 40 -10.01 13.85 -0.75
C HIS A 40 -9.81 15.09 -1.61
N PRO A 41 -9.62 16.33 -1.07
CA PRO A 41 -9.39 17.50 -1.90
C PRO A 41 -8.19 17.39 -2.86
N MET A 42 -7.12 16.70 -2.45
CA MET A 42 -5.94 16.44 -3.30
C MET A 42 -6.14 15.23 -4.20
N LEU A 43 -6.81 14.19 -3.71
CA LEU A 43 -7.02 12.93 -4.42
C LEU A 43 -8.11 13.02 -5.48
N ASN A 44 -8.97 14.04 -5.46
CA ASN A 44 -10.07 14.23 -6.41
C ASN A 44 -9.61 14.83 -7.76
N GLY A 45 -8.52 14.31 -8.32
CA GLY A 45 -8.03 14.65 -9.66
C GLY A 45 -7.32 16.01 -9.78
N THR A 46 -6.90 16.61 -8.67
CA THR A 46 -6.20 17.90 -8.65
C THR A 46 -4.69 17.72 -8.61
N THR A 47 -4.18 16.97 -7.62
CA THR A 47 -2.73 16.81 -7.38
C THR A 47 -2.20 15.49 -7.98
N PRO A 48 -1.10 15.53 -8.78
CA PRO A 48 -0.50 14.32 -9.35
C PRO A 48 0.44 13.64 -8.36
N PHE A 49 -0.02 12.59 -7.68
CA PHE A 49 0.82 11.75 -6.83
C PHE A 49 1.56 10.67 -7.65
N ASP A 50 2.76 10.29 -7.23
CA ASP A 50 3.48 9.15 -7.81
C ASP A 50 2.99 7.84 -7.20
N PHE A 51 2.76 7.86 -5.90
CA PHE A 51 2.14 6.75 -5.18
C PHE A 51 1.36 7.24 -3.97
N ILE A 52 0.42 6.44 -3.49
CA ILE A 52 -0.28 6.65 -2.22
C ILE A 52 -0.10 5.42 -1.33
N MET A 53 -0.01 5.65 -0.02
CA MET A 53 0.12 4.61 0.99
C MET A 53 -1.19 4.54 1.76
N VAL A 54 -2.15 3.79 1.23
CA VAL A 54 -3.49 3.70 1.84
C VAL A 54 -3.39 2.87 3.11
N GLN A 55 -3.84 3.42 4.23
CA GLN A 55 -3.84 2.74 5.53
C GLN A 55 -5.02 1.76 5.58
N PHE A 56 -4.77 0.49 5.28
CA PHE A 56 -5.75 -0.61 5.36
C PHE A 56 -5.76 -1.22 6.77
N TYR A 57 -5.89 -0.36 7.78
CA TYR A 57 -5.96 -0.71 9.19
C TYR A 57 -6.72 0.39 9.98
N ASN A 58 -7.02 0.14 11.25
CA ASN A 58 -7.84 1.02 12.12
C ASN A 58 -9.25 1.34 11.58
N ASN A 59 -9.72 0.64 10.55
CA ASN A 59 -10.97 0.89 9.85
C ASN A 59 -11.56 -0.42 9.33
N TYR A 60 -12.88 -0.44 9.09
CA TYR A 60 -13.63 -1.61 8.63
C TYR A 60 -13.17 -2.18 7.28
N CYS A 61 -12.42 -1.41 6.50
CA CYS A 61 -11.98 -1.75 5.16
C CYS A 61 -10.54 -2.26 5.09
N GLY A 62 -9.95 -2.56 6.24
CA GLY A 62 -8.57 -3.00 6.35
C GLY A 62 -8.31 -4.46 5.96
N VAL A 63 -7.04 -4.87 5.99
CA VAL A 63 -6.61 -6.24 5.65
C VAL A 63 -7.22 -7.30 6.55
N SER A 64 -7.52 -6.97 7.81
CA SER A 64 -8.22 -7.86 8.76
C SER A 64 -9.68 -8.14 8.37
N SER A 65 -10.21 -7.44 7.38
CA SER A 65 -11.59 -7.61 6.88
C SER A 65 -11.64 -8.30 5.51
N TYR A 66 -10.50 -8.82 5.03
CA TYR A 66 -10.44 -9.68 3.86
C TYR A 66 -11.12 -11.02 4.14
N VAL A 67 -11.87 -11.51 3.16
CA VAL A 67 -12.56 -12.80 3.23
C VAL A 67 -12.01 -13.71 2.16
N GLU A 68 -11.43 -14.84 2.56
CA GLU A 68 -10.85 -15.80 1.62
C GLU A 68 -11.89 -16.40 0.67
N ARG A 69 -11.47 -16.68 -0.56
CA ARG A 69 -12.28 -17.32 -1.62
C ARG A 69 -13.48 -16.50 -2.12
N GLU A 70 -13.70 -15.32 -1.55
CA GLU A 70 -14.66 -14.35 -2.08
C GLU A 70 -14.04 -13.54 -3.22
N VAL A 71 -14.66 -13.61 -4.39
CA VAL A 71 -14.23 -12.83 -5.58
C VAL A 71 -14.45 -11.35 -5.35
N LEU A 72 -15.56 -10.99 -4.70
CA LEU A 72 -15.93 -9.61 -4.39
C LEU A 72 -15.79 -9.36 -2.89
N GLN A 73 -14.83 -8.51 -2.53
CA GLN A 73 -14.59 -8.15 -1.14
C GLN A 73 -15.58 -7.06 -0.71
N LYS A 74 -16.46 -7.37 0.25
CA LYS A 74 -17.47 -6.42 0.74
C LYS A 74 -16.87 -5.24 1.50
N ASN A 75 -15.84 -5.53 2.30
CA ASN A 75 -15.25 -4.55 3.21
C ASN A 75 -13.83 -4.15 2.79
N PHE A 76 -12.94 -5.13 2.55
CA PHE A 76 -11.57 -4.85 2.12
C PHE A 76 -11.56 -4.10 0.78
N SER A 77 -11.12 -2.84 0.79
CA SER A 77 -11.45 -1.87 -0.25
C SER A 77 -10.35 -1.63 -1.29
N PHE A 78 -9.38 -2.54 -1.47
CA PHE A 78 -8.27 -2.32 -2.40
C PHE A 78 -8.75 -2.08 -3.84
N GLU A 79 -9.77 -2.81 -4.31
CA GLU A 79 -10.39 -2.61 -5.62
C GLU A 79 -10.95 -1.19 -5.82
N THR A 80 -11.47 -0.58 -4.74
CA THR A 80 -11.97 0.80 -4.77
C THR A 80 -10.83 1.78 -5.02
N TRP A 81 -9.69 1.56 -4.36
CA TRP A 81 -8.49 2.35 -4.56
C TRP A 81 -7.83 2.13 -5.92
N ASP A 82 -7.87 0.91 -6.47
CA ASP A 82 -7.50 0.66 -7.87
C ASP A 82 -8.39 1.43 -8.85
N THR A 83 -9.70 1.40 -8.62
CA THR A 83 -10.66 2.15 -9.45
C THR A 83 -10.39 3.65 -9.39
N TRP A 84 -10.09 4.19 -8.20
CA TRP A 84 -9.64 5.59 -8.05
C TRP A 84 -8.38 5.86 -8.87
N ALA A 85 -7.36 5.00 -8.77
CA ALA A 85 -6.08 5.17 -9.47
C ALA A 85 -6.29 5.25 -11.00
N ARG A 86 -7.15 4.39 -11.55
CA ARG A 86 -7.43 4.35 -13.00
C ARG A 86 -8.35 5.46 -13.50
N THR A 87 -9.31 5.92 -12.67
CA THR A 87 -10.41 6.78 -13.15
C THR A 87 -10.39 8.20 -12.63
N LYS A 88 -9.78 8.44 -11.46
CA LYS A 88 -9.82 9.74 -10.76
C LYS A 88 -8.46 10.38 -10.57
N SER A 89 -7.41 9.64 -10.24
CA SER A 89 -6.07 10.18 -9.98
C SER A 89 -5.54 11.08 -11.11
N LYS A 90 -5.05 12.27 -10.80
CA LYS A 90 -4.44 13.19 -11.79
C LYS A 90 -3.31 12.50 -12.58
N ASN A 91 -2.51 11.66 -11.90
CA ASN A 91 -1.54 10.77 -12.52
C ASN A 91 -2.16 9.37 -12.74
N ARG A 92 -2.40 8.98 -13.99
CA ARG A 92 -2.98 7.66 -14.33
C ARG A 92 -2.02 6.47 -14.13
N ASN A 93 -0.74 6.75 -13.88
CA ASN A 93 0.28 5.75 -13.56
C ASN A 93 0.56 5.67 -12.05
N VAL A 94 -0.24 6.34 -11.21
CA VAL A 94 -0.08 6.33 -9.76
C VAL A 94 -0.08 4.90 -9.22
N LYS A 95 0.76 4.66 -8.21
CA LYS A 95 0.79 3.39 -7.49
C LYS A 95 0.06 3.44 -6.16
N VAL A 96 -0.61 2.36 -5.79
CA VAL A 96 -1.30 2.19 -4.52
C VAL A 96 -0.53 1.15 -3.70
N LEU A 97 -0.01 1.57 -2.54
CA LEU A 97 0.64 0.68 -1.59
C LEU A 97 -0.39 0.21 -0.57
N LEU A 98 -0.39 -1.10 -0.29
CA LEU A 98 -1.16 -1.71 0.79
C LEU A 98 -0.51 -1.35 2.13
N GLY A 99 -1.06 -0.36 2.85
CA GLY A 99 -0.60 0.02 4.18
C GLY A 99 -1.09 -0.95 5.24
N ILE A 100 -0.17 -1.58 5.98
CA ILE A 100 -0.46 -2.55 7.04
C ILE A 100 0.25 -2.21 8.35
N PRO A 101 -0.27 -2.67 9.50
CA PRO A 101 0.42 -2.54 10.77
C PRO A 101 1.64 -3.47 10.83
N GLY A 102 2.74 -3.00 11.42
CA GLY A 102 3.98 -3.76 11.57
C GLY A 102 3.98 -4.73 12.75
N ASN A 103 3.08 -4.52 13.72
CA ASN A 103 2.87 -5.37 14.90
C ASN A 103 1.51 -5.04 15.55
N GLU A 104 1.11 -5.76 16.60
CA GLU A 104 -0.11 -5.50 17.36
C GLU A 104 -0.16 -4.08 17.99
N GLY A 105 1.00 -3.52 18.33
CA GLY A 105 1.12 -2.16 18.89
C GLY A 105 0.92 -1.03 17.87
N ALA A 106 0.82 -1.34 16.57
CA ALA A 106 0.65 -0.37 15.48
C ALA A 106 -0.81 0.06 15.24
N GLY A 107 -1.72 -0.31 16.14
CA GLY A 107 -3.16 -0.07 16.05
C GLY A 107 -3.96 -1.35 15.78
N ALA A 108 -5.25 -1.20 15.53
CA ALA A 108 -6.15 -2.30 15.22
C ALA A 108 -5.99 -2.76 13.75
N GLY A 109 -6.25 -4.05 13.52
CA GLY A 109 -6.21 -4.65 12.18
C GLY A 109 -4.86 -5.23 11.78
N TYR A 110 -3.95 -5.46 12.75
CA TYR A 110 -2.74 -6.25 12.51
C TYR A 110 -3.13 -7.67 12.12
N VAL A 111 -2.48 -8.18 11.07
CA VAL A 111 -2.63 -9.55 10.59
C VAL A 111 -1.23 -10.13 10.52
N ALA A 112 -1.01 -11.26 11.22
CA ALA A 112 0.31 -11.86 11.36
C ALA A 112 0.61 -12.90 10.27
N GLY A 113 1.88 -12.98 9.89
CA GLY A 113 2.43 -14.13 9.18
C GLY A 113 1.71 -14.47 7.86
N THR A 114 1.38 -15.74 7.67
CA THR A 114 0.79 -16.24 6.42
C THR A 114 -0.64 -15.79 6.18
N ALA A 115 -1.34 -15.25 7.19
CA ALA A 115 -2.68 -14.71 6.99
C ALA A 115 -2.69 -13.42 6.14
N LEU A 116 -1.52 -12.78 5.95
CA LEU A 116 -1.37 -11.66 5.02
C LEU A 116 -1.28 -12.09 3.55
N LEU A 117 -1.04 -13.38 3.26
CA LEU A 117 -0.83 -13.86 1.89
C LEU A 117 -2.05 -13.59 1.02
N SER A 118 -3.23 -14.04 1.46
CA SER A 118 -4.47 -13.90 0.71
C SER A 118 -4.82 -12.44 0.36
N PRO A 119 -4.84 -11.46 1.31
CA PRO A 119 -5.08 -10.06 0.95
C PRO A 119 -3.96 -9.43 0.10
N LEU A 120 -2.71 -9.87 0.24
CA LEU A 120 -1.60 -9.41 -0.62
C LEU A 120 -1.77 -9.89 -2.05
N SER A 121 -1.92 -11.20 -2.27
CA SER A 121 -2.14 -11.78 -3.60
C SER A 121 -3.38 -11.21 -4.28
N PHE A 122 -4.46 -10.97 -3.51
CA PHE A 122 -5.64 -10.27 -4.03
C PHE A 122 -5.32 -8.85 -4.47
N SER A 123 -4.44 -8.13 -3.77
CA SER A 123 -4.08 -6.76 -4.13
C SER A 123 -3.14 -6.72 -5.35
N GLU A 124 -2.24 -7.69 -5.47
CA GLU A 124 -1.26 -7.80 -6.57
C GLU A 124 -1.88 -7.98 -7.96
N GLN A 125 -3.10 -8.51 -8.04
CA GLN A 125 -3.79 -8.67 -9.33
C GLN A 125 -4.11 -7.33 -10.01
N TYR A 126 -4.13 -6.22 -9.25
CA TYR A 126 -4.48 -4.90 -9.75
C TYR A 126 -3.25 -4.16 -10.29
N LYS A 127 -3.37 -3.57 -11.49
CA LYS A 127 -2.25 -2.84 -12.15
C LYS A 127 -1.75 -1.63 -11.35
N SER A 128 -2.59 -1.06 -10.51
CA SER A 128 -2.22 0.06 -9.63
C SER A 128 -1.40 -0.38 -8.42
N PHE A 129 -1.35 -1.68 -8.09
CA PHE A 129 -0.56 -2.17 -6.96
C PHE A 129 0.91 -1.76 -7.08
N GLY A 130 1.44 -1.19 -6.00
CA GLY A 130 2.81 -0.68 -5.90
C GLY A 130 3.69 -1.36 -4.86
N GLY A 131 3.12 -2.27 -4.06
CA GLY A 131 3.79 -2.92 -2.94
C GLY A 131 3.09 -2.64 -1.61
N VAL A 132 3.85 -2.74 -0.52
CA VAL A 132 3.35 -2.65 0.86
C VAL A 132 4.01 -1.47 1.57
N MET A 133 3.21 -0.73 2.34
CA MET A 133 3.69 0.22 3.34
C MET A 133 3.47 -0.40 4.72
N ILE A 134 4.44 -0.29 5.63
CA ILE A 134 4.33 -0.87 6.98
C ILE A 134 4.45 0.24 8.02
N TRP A 135 3.45 0.34 8.90
CA TRP A 135 3.45 1.25 10.04
C TRP A 135 3.81 0.49 11.33
N ASP A 136 4.98 0.66 11.93
CA ASP A 136 6.15 1.41 11.48
C ASP A 136 7.43 0.60 11.74
N MET A 137 8.60 1.21 11.49
CA MET A 137 9.88 0.54 11.69
C MET A 137 10.12 0.08 13.15
N SER A 138 9.66 0.82 14.15
CA SER A 138 9.83 0.43 15.56
C SER A 138 9.05 -0.84 15.89
N GLN A 139 7.86 -0.99 15.29
CA GLN A 139 6.99 -2.14 15.44
C GLN A 139 7.54 -3.35 14.68
N VAL A 140 8.04 -3.14 13.46
CA VAL A 140 8.71 -4.18 12.68
C VAL A 140 9.95 -4.70 13.40
N TYR A 141 10.73 -3.82 14.03
CA TYR A 141 11.94 -4.19 14.75
C TYR A 141 11.65 -5.14 15.93
N THR A 142 10.51 -4.99 16.58
CA THR A 142 10.06 -5.87 17.68
C THR A 142 9.25 -7.08 17.20
N ASN A 143 9.09 -7.26 15.89
CA ASN A 143 8.33 -8.35 15.27
C ASN A 143 9.23 -9.18 14.32
N PRO A 144 10.12 -10.01 14.87
CA PRO A 144 11.10 -10.75 14.07
C PRO A 144 10.41 -11.69 13.07
N GLY A 145 10.89 -11.67 11.82
CA GLY A 145 10.36 -12.50 10.74
C GLY A 145 9.20 -11.89 9.96
N PHE A 146 8.55 -10.83 10.45
CA PHE A 146 7.46 -10.16 9.74
C PHE A 146 7.90 -9.55 8.41
N LEU A 147 8.92 -8.68 8.42
CA LEU A 147 9.41 -8.02 7.21
C LEU A 147 9.95 -9.01 6.16
N PRO A 148 10.78 -10.01 6.52
CA PRO A 148 11.18 -11.06 5.57
C PRO A 148 9.98 -11.81 4.96
N THR A 149 8.95 -12.10 5.75
CA THR A 149 7.72 -12.75 5.25
C THR A 149 7.05 -11.88 4.19
N VAL A 150 6.76 -10.61 4.50
CA VAL A 150 6.15 -9.68 3.54
C VAL A 150 7.00 -9.54 2.27
N ALA A 151 8.32 -9.45 2.41
CA ALA A 151 9.22 -9.30 1.27
C ALA A 151 9.32 -10.55 0.38
N LEU A 152 9.23 -11.75 0.97
CA LEU A 152 9.11 -13.01 0.21
C LEU A 152 7.84 -13.02 -0.64
N CYS A 153 6.70 -12.61 -0.08
CA CYS A 153 5.43 -12.56 -0.80
C CYS A 153 5.49 -11.66 -2.03
N LEU A 154 6.18 -10.52 -1.91
CA LEU A 154 6.39 -9.58 -3.00
C LEU A 154 7.43 -10.06 -4.04
N GLY A 155 7.89 -11.31 -3.95
CA GLY A 155 8.90 -11.88 -4.85
C GLY A 155 10.29 -11.24 -4.74
N ARG A 156 10.60 -10.56 -3.61
CA ARG A 156 11.86 -9.81 -3.44
C ARG A 156 12.99 -10.61 -2.75
N TYR A 157 12.72 -11.83 -2.31
CA TYR A 157 13.75 -12.75 -1.81
C TYR A 157 13.79 -14.02 -2.68
N PRO A 158 14.87 -14.25 -3.45
CA PRO A 158 14.98 -15.42 -4.32
C PRO A 158 15.30 -16.73 -3.58
N ASP A 159 15.65 -16.67 -2.29
CA ASP A 159 16.09 -17.83 -1.53
C ASP A 159 15.24 -18.08 -0.28
N VAL A 160 14.30 -19.02 -0.43
CA VAL A 160 13.37 -19.46 0.61
C VAL A 160 14.06 -20.33 1.67
N THR A 161 15.31 -20.77 1.42
CA THR A 161 16.04 -21.67 2.32
C THR A 161 16.61 -20.96 3.56
N ALA A 162 16.81 -19.64 3.49
CA ALA A 162 17.32 -18.84 4.61
C ALA A 162 16.32 -18.69 5.78
N ILE A 163 15.05 -19.05 5.57
CA ILE A 163 13.98 -18.91 6.59
C ILE A 163 13.49 -20.27 7.11
N GLY A 164 14.24 -21.34 6.89
CA GLY A 164 14.00 -22.64 7.55
C GLY A 164 12.67 -23.32 7.23
N ARG A 165 12.10 -23.12 6.03
CA ARG A 165 10.91 -23.86 5.57
C ARG A 165 11.24 -24.92 4.51
N PRO A 166 10.60 -26.11 4.55
CA PRO A 166 10.74 -27.12 3.51
C PRO A 166 9.91 -26.79 2.25
N ASN A 167 10.32 -27.43 1.15
CA ASN A 167 10.01 -27.20 -0.26
C ASN A 167 8.59 -26.77 -0.68
N LYS A 168 8.58 -25.91 -1.70
CA LYS A 168 7.47 -25.58 -2.62
C LYS A 168 6.54 -26.77 -2.87
N GLY A 169 5.29 -26.64 -2.43
CA GLY A 169 4.30 -27.67 -2.64
C GLY A 169 2.93 -27.40 -2.03
N SER A 170 2.41 -26.17 -2.09
CA SER A 170 0.96 -25.87 -2.01
C SER A 170 0.73 -24.36 -2.02
N GLY A 171 0.25 -23.81 -3.13
CA GLY A 171 -0.69 -22.69 -3.19
C GLY A 171 -0.44 -21.36 -2.48
N ASP A 172 0.70 -21.13 -1.83
CA ASP A 172 0.95 -19.94 -1.01
C ASP A 172 2.35 -19.37 -1.29
N CYS A 173 2.35 -18.12 -1.76
CA CYS A 173 3.31 -17.42 -2.66
C CYS A 173 3.08 -17.73 -4.15
#